data_AF-A0AAD8TZA1-F1
#
_entry.id   AF-A0AAD8TZA1-F1
#
_cell.length_a   1.000
_cell.length_b   1.000
_cell.length_c   1.000
_cell.angle_alpha   90.00
_cell.angle_beta   90.00
_cell.angle_gamma   90.00
#
_symmetry.space_group_name_H-M   'P 1'
#
loop_
_entity.id
_entity.type
_entity.pdbx_description
1 polymer ?
#
loop_
_entity_poly.entity_id
_entity_poly.type
_entity_poly.pdbx_seq_one_letter_code
_entity_poly.pdbx_strand_id
1 'polypeptide(L)'
;MDSSNAPTKKGRSCIKWTDAMDKAMLDVFVEYFNKGDRAQNGWKPHVYTAAVKKVMEKCTVELTKDNIIARSKTFDKHYVIVNNMLSQSGFGWDDDKNMISVEDDVWNNYAKANKDAASYRYKVIKYWDMISTLYNRDRATGEGARTANESTAEMAEEIANTTATNKDANSSTKDDEDRPKKRYRSDDSIATMLGDKLDNFTAVFKADAPEPPPKPASPEEIWALLGGIPELEDDQLLAIYDVLVADDRKFKSLLALPERMKKKWVLKKIST
;
A
#
# COMPACT_ATOMS: atom_id res chain seq x y z
N MET A 1 -35.73 41.60 -15.20
CA MET A 1 -34.59 40.72 -15.55
C MET A 1 -33.72 40.65 -14.31
N ASP A 2 -33.76 39.55 -13.58
CA ASP A 2 -32.60 39.17 -12.79
C ASP A 2 -32.58 37.64 -12.71
N SER A 3 -31.59 37.07 -13.38
CA SER A 3 -31.46 35.64 -13.63
C SER A 3 -30.78 34.99 -12.44
N SER A 4 -31.52 34.11 -11.76
CA SER A 4 -31.02 33.23 -10.72
C SER A 4 -29.92 32.32 -11.27
N ASN A 5 -28.68 32.52 -10.83
CA ASN A 5 -27.58 31.58 -11.08
C ASN A 5 -27.45 30.63 -9.89
N ALA A 6 -28.22 29.55 -9.90
CA ALA A 6 -28.06 28.45 -8.96
C ALA A 6 -26.84 27.60 -9.35
N PRO A 7 -25.96 27.21 -8.41
CA PRO A 7 -24.82 26.36 -8.71
C PRO A 7 -25.33 24.96 -9.10
N THR A 8 -25.20 24.61 -10.37
CA THR A 8 -25.47 23.27 -10.87
C THR A 8 -24.56 22.28 -10.15
N LYS A 9 -25.13 21.39 -9.32
CA LYS A 9 -24.43 20.23 -8.76
C LYS A 9 -23.98 19.36 -9.94
N LYS A 10 -22.72 19.50 -10.35
CA LYS A 10 -22.09 18.66 -11.38
C LYS A 10 -22.16 17.23 -10.87
N GLY A 11 -23.06 16.42 -11.45
CA GLY A 11 -23.16 15.00 -11.15
C GLY A 11 -21.78 14.40 -11.25
N ARG A 12 -21.35 13.68 -10.20
CA ARG A 12 -20.03 13.07 -10.12
C ARG A 12 -19.97 12.00 -11.22
N SER A 13 -19.49 12.37 -12.40
CA SER A 13 -19.33 11.45 -13.51
C SER A 13 -18.33 10.39 -13.08
N CYS A 14 -18.79 9.16 -12.85
CA CYS A 14 -17.91 8.04 -12.55
C CYS A 14 -17.03 7.78 -13.78
N ILE A 15 -15.75 8.14 -13.68
CA ILE A 15 -14.79 8.00 -14.76
C ILE A 15 -14.40 6.53 -14.89
N LYS A 16 -14.56 5.97 -16.09
CA LYS A 16 -14.06 4.63 -16.41
C LYS A 16 -12.54 4.71 -16.61
N TRP A 17 -11.80 4.12 -15.69
CA TRP A 17 -10.35 4.05 -15.77
C TRP A 17 -9.90 3.12 -16.89
N THR A 18 -8.90 3.57 -17.65
CA THR A 18 -8.26 2.80 -18.71
C THR A 18 -6.84 2.44 -18.34
N ASP A 19 -6.28 1.42 -18.98
CA ASP A 19 -4.90 0.98 -18.74
C ASP A 19 -3.87 2.09 -18.96
N ALA A 20 -4.12 2.99 -19.92
CA ALA A 20 -3.25 4.13 -20.20
C ALA A 20 -3.26 5.16 -19.07
N MET A 21 -4.44 5.40 -18.46
CA MET A 21 -4.59 6.28 -17.31
C MET A 21 -3.92 5.69 -16.07
N ASP A 22 -4.12 4.40 -15.82
CA ASP A 22 -3.47 3.69 -14.71
C ASP A 22 -1.95 3.74 -14.84
N LYS A 23 -1.42 3.44 -16.04
CA LYS A 23 0.02 3.51 -16.29
C LYS A 23 0.57 4.91 -16.08
N ALA A 24 -0.10 5.93 -16.63
CA ALA A 24 0.33 7.31 -16.49
C ALA A 24 0.35 7.78 -15.02
N MET A 25 -0.63 7.35 -14.23
CA MET A 25 -0.69 7.62 -12.80
C MET A 25 0.41 6.87 -12.03
N LEU A 26 0.57 5.57 -12.28
CA LEU A 26 1.58 4.74 -11.61
C LEU A 26 3.00 5.19 -11.94
N ASP A 27 3.27 5.65 -13.17
CA ASP A 27 4.57 6.22 -13.56
C ASP A 27 4.96 7.41 -12.69
N VAL A 28 4.01 8.31 -12.42
CA VAL A 28 4.24 9.45 -11.52
C VAL A 28 4.51 8.95 -10.11
N PHE A 29 3.72 8.00 -9.61
CA PHE A 29 3.92 7.47 -8.26
C PHE A 29 5.28 6.79 -8.10
N VAL A 30 5.76 6.04 -9.10
CA VAL A 30 7.10 5.45 -9.09
C VAL A 30 8.19 6.53 -9.13
N GLU A 31 8.04 7.56 -9.96
CA GLU A 31 9.00 8.66 -10.02
C GLU A 31 9.16 9.35 -8.65
N TYR A 32 8.05 9.68 -7.99
CA TYR A 32 8.08 10.31 -6.67
C TYR A 32 8.44 9.33 -5.55
N PHE A 33 8.16 8.05 -5.71
CA PHE A 33 8.65 7.02 -4.79
C PHE A 33 10.17 7.00 -4.73
N ASN A 34 10.81 6.98 -5.90
CA ASN A 34 12.27 6.94 -6.02
C ASN A 34 12.93 8.22 -5.51
N LYS A 35 12.19 9.34 -5.44
CA LYS A 35 12.62 10.61 -4.85
C LYS A 35 12.44 10.68 -3.32
N GLY A 36 11.89 9.64 -2.69
CA GLY A 36 11.58 9.63 -1.26
C GLY A 36 10.37 10.50 -0.88
N ASP A 37 9.55 10.91 -1.85
CA ASP A 37 8.42 11.82 -1.64
C ASP A 37 7.13 11.12 -1.17
N ARG A 38 7.29 10.15 -0.26
CA ARG A 38 6.17 9.52 0.44
C ARG A 38 5.73 10.35 1.64
N ALA A 39 4.45 10.27 1.97
CA ALA A 39 3.90 10.75 3.25
C ALA A 39 3.62 9.55 4.17
N GLN A 40 3.42 9.81 5.47
CA GLN A 40 3.15 8.76 6.47
C GLN A 40 1.92 7.92 6.10
N ASN A 41 0.89 8.53 5.51
CA ASN A 41 -0.39 7.90 5.15
C ASN A 41 -0.74 8.07 3.66
N GLY A 42 0.23 7.83 2.76
CA GLY A 42 0.03 7.88 1.30
C GLY A 42 0.95 8.89 0.61
N TRP A 43 0.42 9.62 -0.37
CA TRP A 43 1.21 10.59 -1.15
C TRP A 43 1.03 12.03 -0.67
N LYS A 44 2.07 12.85 -0.83
CA LYS A 44 1.98 14.30 -0.60
C LYS A 44 1.03 14.95 -1.62
N PRO A 45 0.32 16.05 -1.27
CA PRO A 45 -0.66 16.68 -2.17
C PRO A 45 -0.14 17.07 -3.57
N HIS A 46 1.14 17.44 -3.68
CA HIS A 46 1.74 17.79 -4.96
C HIS A 46 1.91 16.58 -5.90
N VAL A 47 2.10 15.37 -5.34
CA VAL A 47 2.21 14.12 -6.12
C VAL A 47 0.89 13.80 -6.81
N TYR A 48 -0.23 13.91 -6.09
CA TYR A 48 -1.56 13.78 -6.70
C TYR A 48 -1.80 14.83 -7.78
N THR A 49 -1.31 16.06 -7.58
CA THR A 49 -1.41 17.14 -8.56
C THR A 49 -0.61 16.82 -9.84
N ALA A 50 0.61 16.29 -9.68
CA ALA A 50 1.44 15.83 -10.79
C ALA A 50 0.78 14.67 -11.55
N ALA A 51 0.17 13.72 -10.83
CA ALA A 51 -0.56 12.60 -11.44
C ALA A 51 -1.77 13.07 -12.25
N VAL A 52 -2.58 14.00 -11.71
CA VAL A 52 -3.68 14.63 -12.46
C VAL A 52 -3.14 15.24 -13.76
N LYS A 53 -2.10 16.09 -13.69
CA LYS A 53 -1.50 16.73 -14.86
C LYS A 53 -1.06 15.70 -15.91
N LYS A 54 -0.33 14.66 -15.49
CA LYS A 54 0.20 13.63 -16.39
C LYS A 54 -0.90 12.84 -17.10
N VAL A 55 -1.96 12.47 -16.39
CA VAL A 55 -3.07 11.70 -16.98
C VAL A 55 -3.88 12.58 -17.93
N MET A 56 -4.14 13.85 -17.57
CA MET A 56 -4.83 14.79 -18.47
C MET A 56 -4.05 15.01 -19.77
N GLU A 57 -2.73 15.19 -19.69
CA GLU A 57 -1.85 15.34 -20.86
C GLU A 57 -1.84 14.11 -21.77
N LYS A 58 -1.83 12.90 -21.20
CA LYS A 58 -1.75 11.66 -21.99
C LYS A 58 -3.09 11.18 -22.53
N CYS A 59 -4.18 11.39 -21.79
CA CYS A 59 -5.45 10.73 -22.06
C CYS A 59 -6.56 11.70 -22.49
N THR A 60 -6.32 13.02 -22.46
CA THR A 60 -7.31 14.06 -22.82
C THR A 60 -8.64 13.90 -22.05
N VAL A 61 -8.55 13.54 -20.76
CA VAL A 61 -9.70 13.38 -19.85
C VAL A 61 -9.63 14.44 -18.76
N GLU A 62 -10.76 15.01 -18.34
CA GLU A 62 -10.81 15.85 -17.14
C GLU A 62 -10.78 14.99 -15.87
N LEU A 63 -9.70 15.09 -15.10
CA LEU A 63 -9.56 14.41 -13.82
C LEU A 63 -9.39 15.42 -12.68
N THR A 64 -9.92 15.05 -11.53
CA THR A 64 -9.71 15.78 -10.26
C THR A 64 -8.73 15.00 -9.38
N LYS A 65 -8.17 15.68 -8.38
CA LYS A 65 -7.33 15.01 -7.37
C LYS A 65 -8.08 13.88 -6.67
N ASP A 66 -9.36 14.06 -6.38
CA ASP A 66 -10.21 13.05 -5.74
C ASP A 66 -10.33 11.78 -6.58
N ASN A 67 -10.37 11.91 -7.91
CA ASN A 67 -10.37 10.74 -8.80
C ASN A 67 -9.06 9.94 -8.69
N ILE A 68 -7.91 10.62 -8.67
CA ILE A 68 -6.59 9.97 -8.46
C ILE A 68 -6.53 9.31 -7.08
N ILE A 69 -7.01 9.99 -6.03
CA ILE A 69 -7.03 9.45 -4.67
C ILE A 69 -7.91 8.19 -4.60
N ALA A 70 -9.11 8.24 -5.17
CA ALA A 70 -10.02 7.09 -5.21
C ALA A 70 -9.41 5.89 -5.97
N ARG A 71 -8.73 6.16 -7.10
CA ARG A 71 -8.02 5.10 -7.83
C ARG A 71 -6.84 4.54 -7.05
N SER A 72 -6.09 5.40 -6.35
CA SER A 72 -5.00 4.99 -5.47
C SER A 72 -5.48 4.05 -4.36
N LYS A 73 -6.64 4.34 -3.74
CA LYS A 73 -7.27 3.43 -2.77
C LYS A 73 -7.64 2.08 -3.39
N THR A 74 -8.00 2.05 -4.67
CA THR A 74 -8.28 0.80 -5.40
C THR A 74 -7.01 -0.05 -5.54
N PHE A 75 -5.88 0.56 -5.88
CA PHE A 75 -4.59 -0.15 -5.93
C PHE A 75 -4.14 -0.66 -4.56
N ASP A 76 -4.30 0.13 -3.50
CA ASP A 76 -4.02 -0.30 -2.12
C ASP A 76 -4.87 -1.53 -1.75
N LYS A 77 -6.17 -1.53 -2.10
CA LYS A 77 -7.06 -2.68 -1.91
C LYS A 77 -6.63 -3.90 -2.72
N HIS A 78 -6.22 -3.71 -3.98
CA HIS A 78 -5.67 -4.79 -4.79
C HIS A 78 -4.42 -5.39 -4.12
N TYR A 79 -3.50 -4.54 -3.68
CA TYR A 79 -2.29 -4.96 -3.00
C TYR A 79 -2.58 -5.80 -1.76
N VAL A 80 -3.39 -5.28 -0.84
CA VAL A 80 -3.71 -5.97 0.43
C VAL A 80 -4.30 -7.36 0.16
N ILE A 81 -5.30 -7.45 -0.70
CA ILE A 81 -5.99 -8.72 -0.97
C ILE A 81 -5.07 -9.72 -1.67
N VAL A 82 -4.39 -9.31 -2.73
CA VAL A 82 -3.48 -10.20 -3.49
C VAL A 82 -2.29 -10.61 -2.65
N ASN A 83 -1.66 -9.69 -1.90
CA ASN A 83 -0.54 -10.02 -1.04
C ASN A 83 -0.92 -11.01 0.08
N ASN A 84 -2.13 -10.88 0.65
CA ASN A 84 -2.65 -11.85 1.62
C ASN A 84 -2.88 -13.24 1.01
N MET A 85 -3.28 -13.32 -0.27
CA MET A 85 -3.38 -14.58 -0.99
C MET A 85 -1.98 -15.16 -1.26
N LEU A 86 -1.07 -14.35 -1.79
CA LEU A 86 0.31 -14.78 -2.11
C LEU A 86 1.13 -15.17 -0.88
N SER A 87 0.71 -14.77 0.33
CA SER A 87 1.33 -15.24 1.58
C SER A 87 0.86 -16.63 2.01
N GLN A 88 -0.14 -17.22 1.34
CA GLN A 88 -0.63 -18.57 1.63
C GLN A 88 0.06 -19.61 0.75
N SER A 89 0.24 -20.81 1.30
CA SER A 89 0.75 -21.95 0.52
C SER A 89 -0.22 -22.31 -0.61
N GLY A 90 0.32 -22.62 -1.80
CA GLY A 90 -0.46 -22.99 -2.98
C GLY A 90 -0.96 -21.82 -3.82
N PHE A 91 -0.76 -20.57 -3.38
CA PHE A 91 -1.04 -19.38 -4.18
C PHE A 91 0.22 -18.86 -4.84
N GLY A 92 0.11 -18.52 -6.12
CA GLY A 92 1.13 -17.87 -6.91
C GLY A 92 0.56 -16.73 -7.73
N TRP A 93 1.44 -16.03 -8.43
CA TRP A 93 1.10 -14.98 -9.38
C TRP A 93 1.42 -15.47 -10.79
N ASP A 94 0.49 -15.32 -11.73
CA ASP A 94 0.70 -15.56 -13.16
C ASP A 94 1.04 -14.21 -13.82
N ASP A 95 2.33 -13.98 -14.10
CA ASP A 95 2.81 -12.74 -14.71
C ASP A 95 2.27 -12.52 -16.12
N ASP A 96 2.06 -13.59 -16.89
CA ASP A 96 1.56 -13.51 -18.27
C ASP A 96 0.08 -13.08 -18.29
N LYS A 97 -0.72 -13.65 -17.39
CA LYS A 97 -2.16 -13.34 -17.27
C LYS A 97 -2.46 -12.16 -16.34
N ASN A 98 -1.47 -11.69 -15.58
CA ASN A 98 -1.60 -10.68 -14.55
C ASN A 98 -2.72 -11.02 -13.53
N MET A 99 -2.74 -12.24 -13.00
CA MET A 99 -3.75 -12.69 -12.02
C MET A 99 -3.21 -13.74 -11.06
N ILE A 100 -4.01 -14.11 -10.05
CA ILE A 100 -3.69 -15.18 -9.12
C ILE A 100 -3.66 -16.53 -9.85
N SER A 101 -2.57 -17.27 -9.67
CA SER A 101 -2.43 -18.68 -10.05
C SER A 101 -2.62 -19.55 -8.81
N VAL A 102 -3.57 -20.48 -8.85
CA VAL A 102 -3.85 -21.40 -7.74
C VAL A 102 -4.64 -22.60 -8.26
N GLU A 103 -4.50 -23.75 -7.62
CA GLU A 103 -5.29 -24.96 -7.92
C GLU A 103 -6.72 -24.84 -7.37
N ASP A 104 -7.67 -25.53 -8.00
CA ASP A 104 -9.09 -25.40 -7.66
C ASP A 104 -9.40 -25.85 -6.23
N ASP A 105 -8.75 -26.90 -5.73
CA ASP A 105 -8.96 -27.38 -4.36
C ASP A 105 -8.47 -26.37 -3.31
N VAL A 106 -7.31 -25.77 -3.54
CA VAL A 106 -6.75 -24.72 -2.68
C VAL A 106 -7.66 -23.49 -2.70
N TRP A 107 -8.12 -23.08 -3.88
CA TRP A 107 -9.06 -21.97 -4.03
C TRP A 107 -10.38 -22.21 -3.30
N ASN A 108 -11.00 -23.37 -3.51
CA ASN A 108 -12.30 -23.73 -2.93
C ASN A 108 -12.25 -23.74 -1.40
N ASN A 109 -11.12 -24.14 -0.81
CA ASN A 109 -10.92 -24.08 0.63
C ASN A 109 -10.72 -22.65 1.12
N TYR A 110 -9.90 -21.84 0.43
CA TYR A 110 -9.67 -20.45 0.78
C TYR A 110 -10.93 -19.58 0.68
N ALA A 111 -11.72 -19.76 -0.38
CA ALA A 111 -12.93 -18.97 -0.65
C ALA A 111 -14.04 -19.16 0.39
N LYS A 112 -14.09 -20.31 1.09
CA LYS A 112 -15.04 -20.55 2.18
C LYS A 112 -14.84 -19.58 3.35
N ALA A 113 -13.59 -19.19 3.61
CA ALA A 113 -13.23 -18.30 4.72
C ALA A 113 -13.08 -16.83 4.29
N ASN A 114 -12.84 -16.55 3.00
CA ASN A 114 -12.48 -15.21 2.50
C ASN A 114 -13.42 -14.75 1.36
N LYS A 115 -14.60 -14.26 1.72
CA LYS A 115 -15.65 -13.87 0.76
C LYS A 115 -15.27 -12.62 -0.08
N ASP A 116 -14.50 -11.72 0.50
CA ASP A 116 -14.00 -10.50 -0.15
C ASP A 116 -12.98 -10.79 -1.26
N ALA A 117 -12.22 -11.87 -1.12
CA ALA A 117 -11.27 -12.34 -2.13
C ALA A 117 -11.94 -13.08 -3.30
N ALA A 118 -13.21 -13.48 -3.20
CA ALA A 118 -13.88 -14.30 -4.21
C ALA A 118 -13.79 -13.70 -5.63
N SER A 119 -13.85 -12.37 -5.74
CA SER A 119 -13.75 -11.66 -7.03
C SER A 119 -12.35 -11.67 -7.64
N TYR A 120 -11.32 -12.15 -6.94
CA TYR A 120 -9.91 -12.09 -7.37
C TYR A 120 -9.41 -13.36 -8.06
N ARG A 121 -10.17 -14.46 -8.06
CA ARG A 121 -9.76 -15.72 -8.72
C ARG A 121 -9.33 -15.51 -10.17
N TYR A 122 -10.11 -14.72 -10.89
CA TYR A 122 -9.97 -14.47 -12.32
C TYR A 122 -9.76 -12.99 -12.62
N LYS A 123 -9.46 -12.18 -11.60
CA LYS A 123 -9.30 -10.74 -11.78
C LYS A 123 -7.92 -10.45 -12.35
N VAL A 124 -7.90 -9.81 -13.51
CA VAL A 124 -6.70 -9.26 -14.11
C VAL A 124 -6.33 -7.95 -13.40
N ILE A 125 -5.12 -7.88 -12.84
CA ILE A 125 -4.57 -6.68 -12.21
C ILE A 125 -3.25 -6.37 -12.90
N LYS A 126 -3.33 -5.50 -13.91
CA LYS A 126 -2.15 -5.05 -14.66
C LYS A 126 -1.23 -4.21 -13.76
N TYR A 127 0.03 -4.14 -14.17
CA TYR A 127 1.06 -3.36 -13.47
C TYR A 127 1.29 -3.80 -12.02
N TRP A 128 1.10 -5.10 -11.75
CA TRP A 128 1.24 -5.65 -10.40
C TRP A 128 2.62 -5.38 -9.80
N ASP A 129 3.69 -5.43 -10.59
CA ASP A 129 5.05 -5.10 -10.12
C ASP A 129 5.15 -3.65 -9.58
N MET A 130 4.58 -2.69 -10.30
CA MET A 130 4.53 -1.29 -9.85
C MET A 130 3.65 -1.14 -8.60
N ILE A 131 2.47 -1.77 -8.59
CA ILE A 131 1.54 -1.71 -7.45
C ILE A 131 2.18 -2.35 -6.21
N SER A 132 2.76 -3.54 -6.35
CA SER A 132 3.47 -4.24 -5.28
C SER A 132 4.59 -3.36 -4.71
N THR A 133 5.40 -2.75 -5.57
CA THR A 133 6.49 -1.86 -5.13
C THR A 133 5.98 -0.61 -4.40
N LEU A 134 4.91 0.01 -4.90
CA LEU A 134 4.38 1.25 -4.36
C LEU A 134 3.62 1.07 -3.04
N TYR A 135 2.90 -0.04 -2.89
CA TYR A 135 2.01 -0.30 -1.77
C TYR A 135 2.55 -1.35 -0.80
N ASN A 136 3.75 -1.88 -1.03
CA ASN A 136 4.45 -2.67 -0.02
C ASN A 136 4.70 -1.81 1.22
N ARG A 137 3.90 -2.06 2.26
CA ARG A 137 4.06 -1.46 3.57
C ARG A 137 5.06 -2.32 4.31
N ASP A 138 6.31 -1.88 4.37
CA ASP A 138 7.22 -2.37 5.40
C ASP A 138 6.51 -2.22 6.74
N ARG A 139 6.32 -3.34 7.45
CA ARG A 139 5.62 -3.41 8.73
C ARG A 139 6.47 -2.80 9.85
N ALA A 140 6.74 -1.49 9.79
CA ALA A 140 6.96 -0.70 10.99
C ALA A 140 5.61 -0.61 11.72
N THR A 141 5.39 -1.59 12.59
CA THR A 141 4.19 -1.69 13.42
C THR A 141 4.29 -0.63 14.52
N GLY A 142 3.60 0.49 14.35
CA GLY A 142 3.29 1.44 15.42
C GLY A 142 1.78 1.64 15.43
N GLU A 143 1.17 1.45 16.60
CA GLU A 143 -0.27 1.48 16.87
C GLU A 143 -1.00 2.59 16.09
N GLY A 144 -1.94 2.20 15.22
CA GLY A 144 -2.73 3.14 14.42
C GLY A 144 -3.19 2.64 13.04
N ALA A 145 -2.90 1.38 12.68
CA ALA A 145 -3.38 0.81 11.42
C ALA A 145 -4.91 0.66 11.43
N ARG A 146 -5.59 1.51 10.65
CA ARG A 146 -6.99 1.28 10.27
C ARG A 146 -7.09 -0.10 9.64
N THR A 147 -7.82 -0.99 10.29
CA THR A 147 -8.11 -2.34 9.80
C THR A 147 -8.99 -2.25 8.55
N ALA A 148 -8.88 -3.26 7.69
CA ALA A 148 -9.56 -3.34 6.38
C ALA A 148 -11.09 -3.11 6.44
N ASN A 149 -11.70 -3.21 7.62
CA ASN A 149 -13.13 -3.03 7.87
C ASN A 149 -13.65 -1.61 7.61
N GLU A 150 -12.83 -0.56 7.67
CA GLU A 150 -13.28 0.81 7.36
C GLU A 150 -13.43 1.05 5.85
N SER A 151 -12.80 0.24 4.99
CA SER A 151 -12.84 0.42 3.53
C SER A 151 -13.95 -0.36 2.83
N THR A 152 -14.54 -1.35 3.52
CA THR A 152 -15.56 -2.25 2.95
C THR A 152 -16.96 -1.64 2.94
N ALA A 153 -17.24 -0.68 3.83
CA ALA A 153 -18.56 -0.06 3.92
C ALA A 153 -18.82 0.93 2.76
N GLU A 154 -17.82 1.66 2.28
CA GLU A 154 -18.03 2.77 1.32
C GLU A 154 -18.21 2.33 -0.15
N MET A 155 -17.86 1.09 -0.52
CA MET A 155 -18.06 0.57 -1.89
C MET A 155 -19.31 -0.30 -2.06
N ALA A 156 -19.86 -0.85 -0.99
CA ALA A 156 -21.11 -1.62 -1.06
C ALA A 156 -22.34 -0.71 -1.20
N GLU A 157 -22.24 0.55 -0.77
CA GLU A 157 -23.36 1.50 -0.78
C GLU A 157 -23.62 2.14 -2.16
N GLU A 158 -22.66 2.09 -3.10
CA GLU A 158 -22.83 2.73 -4.42
C GLU A 158 -23.60 1.88 -5.45
N ILE A 159 -23.89 0.59 -5.16
CA ILE A 159 -24.65 -0.28 -6.08
C ILE A 159 -26.14 -0.38 -5.68
N ALA A 160 -26.50 -0.06 -4.44
CA ALA A 160 -27.87 -0.22 -3.92
C ALA A 160 -28.74 1.04 -3.99
N ASN A 161 -28.16 2.24 -4.08
CA ASN A 161 -28.91 3.49 -3.95
C ASN A 161 -29.57 4.02 -5.24
N THR A 162 -29.63 3.21 -6.30
CA THR A 162 -30.27 3.60 -7.58
C THR A 162 -31.78 3.29 -7.66
N THR A 163 -32.37 2.69 -6.63
CA THR A 163 -33.81 2.36 -6.61
C THR A 163 -34.43 2.52 -5.22
N ALA A 164 -34.63 3.76 -4.75
CA ALA A 164 -35.73 4.11 -3.85
C ALA A 164 -35.86 5.63 -3.72
N THR A 165 -36.93 6.11 -4.33
CA THR A 165 -37.60 7.41 -4.25
C THR A 165 -37.62 8.13 -2.89
N ASN A 166 -37.30 9.43 -2.96
CA ASN A 166 -37.93 10.59 -2.29
C ASN A 166 -39.04 10.34 -1.25
N LYS A 167 -38.88 10.96 -0.05
CA LYS A 167 -39.90 11.79 0.62
C LYS A 167 -39.29 12.62 1.76
N ASP A 168 -39.28 13.95 1.55
CA ASP A 168 -39.62 15.07 2.44
C ASP A 168 -39.08 15.06 3.90
N ALA A 169 -38.18 15.99 4.29
CA ALA A 169 -38.45 17.35 4.81
C ALA A 169 -39.17 17.32 6.18
N ASN A 170 -38.83 18.06 7.25
CA ASN A 170 -38.21 19.38 7.40
C ASN A 170 -37.95 19.65 8.92
N SER A 171 -37.19 20.73 9.19
CA SER A 171 -37.29 21.65 10.34
C SER A 171 -36.52 21.30 11.63
N SER A 172 -35.78 22.19 12.31
CA SER A 172 -35.36 23.59 12.11
C SER A 172 -34.49 24.01 13.31
N THR A 173 -33.46 24.82 13.07
CA THR A 173 -32.98 26.03 13.81
C THR A 173 -32.80 25.97 15.35
N LYS A 174 -31.74 26.48 15.99
CA LYS A 174 -31.26 27.88 16.04
C LYS A 174 -29.90 27.98 16.77
N ASP A 175 -29.09 28.98 16.38
CA ASP A 175 -28.36 30.04 17.14
C ASP A 175 -27.77 29.68 18.54
N ASP A 176 -26.59 30.11 18.99
CA ASP A 176 -25.98 31.44 18.96
C ASP A 176 -24.48 31.40 19.36
N GLU A 177 -23.81 32.54 19.14
CA GLU A 177 -22.40 32.87 19.37
C GLU A 177 -21.90 32.70 20.83
N ASP A 178 -20.59 32.41 21.02
CA ASP A 178 -19.66 33.34 21.68
C ASP A 178 -18.19 32.84 21.58
N ARG A 179 -17.25 33.77 21.40
CA ARG A 179 -15.79 33.54 21.47
C ARG A 179 -15.16 34.71 22.23
N PRO A 180 -14.17 34.43 23.11
CA PRO A 180 -12.94 35.23 23.03
C PRO A 180 -11.64 34.41 23.07
N LYS A 181 -10.57 35.00 22.53
CA LYS A 181 -9.19 34.48 22.36
C LYS A 181 -8.31 34.83 23.58
N LYS A 182 -7.39 33.94 24.01
CA LYS A 182 -5.89 34.12 24.03
C LYS A 182 -5.12 33.29 25.10
N ARG A 183 -4.02 32.67 24.62
CA ARG A 183 -2.62 32.56 25.15
C ARG A 183 -2.22 31.59 26.29
N TYR A 184 -1.52 30.53 25.88
CA TYR A 184 -0.17 29.99 26.25
C TYR A 184 0.33 29.88 27.73
N ARG A 185 0.59 28.60 28.09
CA ARG A 185 1.55 27.91 29.00
C ARG A 185 1.95 28.46 30.39
N SER A 186 1.93 27.55 31.38
CA SER A 186 3.11 27.19 32.20
C SER A 186 3.03 25.73 32.64
N ASP A 187 4.19 25.06 32.60
CA ASP A 187 4.48 23.67 32.98
C ASP A 187 4.42 23.42 34.51
N ASP A 188 4.54 22.13 34.85
CA ASP A 188 4.85 21.52 36.16
C ASP A 188 3.69 21.14 37.09
N SER A 189 2.94 20.09 36.72
CA SER A 189 2.20 19.27 37.71
C SER A 189 1.75 17.86 37.27
N ILE A 190 2.36 17.24 36.24
CA ILE A 190 1.92 15.90 35.76
C ILE A 190 3.02 14.82 35.91
N ALA A 191 4.28 15.20 36.12
CA ALA A 191 5.41 14.26 36.14
C ALA A 191 5.59 13.46 37.46
N THR A 192 4.78 13.71 38.50
CA THR A 192 4.99 13.11 39.83
C THR A 192 4.02 11.97 40.21
N MET A 193 3.12 11.54 39.31
CA MET A 193 2.19 10.42 39.59
C MET A 193 2.38 9.16 38.73
N LEU A 194 3.44 9.08 37.92
CA LEU A 194 3.74 7.90 37.09
C LEU A 194 5.03 7.17 37.48
N GLY A 195 5.43 7.25 38.75
CA GLY A 195 6.66 6.59 39.26
C GLY A 195 6.45 5.18 39.82
N ASP A 196 5.33 4.93 40.51
CA ASP A 196 5.33 3.83 41.51
C ASP A 196 4.50 2.59 41.12
N LYS A 197 4.12 2.43 39.85
CA LYS A 197 3.33 1.25 39.39
C LYS A 197 3.92 0.46 38.21
N LEU A 198 5.13 0.81 37.73
CA LEU A 198 5.78 0.07 36.64
C LEU A 198 6.64 -1.11 37.14
N ASP A 199 7.05 -1.10 38.41
CA ASP A 199 7.99 -2.10 38.93
C ASP A 199 7.37 -3.46 39.29
N ASN A 200 6.04 -3.58 39.30
CA ASN A 200 5.35 -4.84 39.60
C ASN A 200 4.91 -5.63 38.35
N PHE A 201 5.24 -5.15 37.14
CA PHE A 201 4.87 -5.80 35.87
C PHE A 201 6.07 -6.45 35.14
N THR A 202 7.30 -6.14 35.55
CA THR A 202 8.54 -6.60 34.89
C THR A 202 9.17 -7.85 35.52
N ALA A 203 8.59 -8.40 36.59
CA ALA A 203 9.10 -9.60 37.26
C ALA A 203 8.56 -10.94 36.70
N VAL A 204 7.53 -10.93 35.84
CA VAL A 204 6.81 -12.16 35.41
C VAL A 204 7.21 -12.69 34.01
N PHE A 205 8.00 -11.94 33.22
CA PHE A 205 8.42 -12.37 31.87
C PHE A 205 9.88 -12.86 31.76
N LYS A 206 10.50 -13.26 32.88
CA LYS A 206 11.80 -13.97 32.85
C LYS A 206 11.61 -15.48 32.84
N ALA A 207 10.93 -16.01 31.84
CA ALA A 207 11.05 -17.39 31.37
C ALA A 207 10.36 -17.46 30.00
N ASP A 208 11.08 -17.91 28.98
CA ASP A 208 10.70 -17.92 27.55
C ASP A 208 10.58 -16.56 26.86
N ALA A 209 11.73 -15.95 26.56
CA ALA A 209 11.82 -14.95 25.50
C ALA A 209 11.84 -15.66 24.13
N PRO A 210 10.90 -15.35 23.21
CA PRO A 210 11.05 -15.69 21.79
C PRO A 210 12.28 -14.98 21.24
N GLU A 211 13.08 -15.67 20.42
CA GLU A 211 14.24 -15.04 19.77
C GLU A 211 13.81 -13.76 19.02
N PRO A 212 14.65 -12.71 19.05
CA PRO A 212 14.37 -11.47 18.33
C PRO A 212 14.17 -11.75 16.84
N PRO A 213 13.26 -11.04 16.16
CA PRO A 213 13.04 -11.23 14.73
C PRO A 213 14.35 -11.07 13.95
N PRO A 214 14.58 -11.90 12.91
CA PRO A 214 15.81 -11.87 12.14
C PRO A 214 15.99 -10.48 11.54
N LYS A 215 17.13 -9.85 11.86
CA LYS A 215 17.49 -8.53 11.35
C LYS A 215 17.46 -8.56 9.81
N PRO A 216 16.99 -7.48 9.14
CA PRO A 216 17.18 -7.34 7.71
C PRO A 216 18.68 -7.43 7.40
N ALA A 217 19.02 -8.04 6.27
CA ALA A 217 20.41 -8.28 5.95
C ALA A 217 21.20 -6.97 5.91
N SER A 218 22.25 -6.87 6.72
CA SER A 218 23.10 -5.69 6.71
C SER A 218 23.76 -5.58 5.33
N PRO A 219 23.93 -4.36 4.77
CA PRO A 219 24.68 -4.17 3.53
C PRO A 219 26.07 -4.85 3.53
N GLU A 220 26.68 -4.98 4.71
CA GLU A 220 27.94 -5.70 4.92
C GLU A 220 27.80 -7.22 4.74
N GLU A 221 26.68 -7.81 5.17
CA GLU A 221 26.39 -9.24 5.01
C GLU A 221 26.11 -9.59 3.55
N ILE A 222 25.37 -8.72 2.85
CA ILE A 222 25.11 -8.85 1.41
C ILE A 222 26.44 -8.83 0.64
N TRP A 223 27.29 -7.85 0.95
CA TRP A 223 28.60 -7.73 0.32
C TRP A 223 29.52 -8.91 0.60
N ALA A 224 29.58 -9.37 1.86
CA ALA A 224 30.39 -10.52 2.26
C ALA A 224 29.97 -11.81 1.55
N LEU A 225 28.65 -12.03 1.37
CA LEU A 225 28.15 -13.20 0.68
C LEU A 225 28.43 -13.17 -0.82
N LEU A 226 28.30 -12.00 -1.45
CA LEU A 226 28.64 -11.83 -2.87
C LEU A 226 30.13 -12.01 -3.12
N GLY A 227 30.98 -11.49 -2.24
CA GLY A 227 32.44 -11.68 -2.31
C GLY A 227 32.90 -13.14 -2.10
N GLY A 228 32.04 -13.99 -1.54
CA GLY A 228 32.31 -15.43 -1.39
C GLY A 228 31.99 -16.26 -2.64
N ILE A 229 31.32 -15.71 -3.65
CA ILE A 229 30.95 -16.44 -4.87
C ILE A 229 32.16 -16.48 -5.82
N PRO A 230 32.73 -17.66 -6.11
CA PRO A 230 33.89 -17.75 -6.99
C PRO A 230 33.54 -17.36 -8.43
N GLU A 231 34.46 -16.64 -9.08
CA GLU A 231 34.39 -16.21 -10.49
C GLU A 231 33.27 -15.21 -10.85
N LEU A 232 32.82 -14.38 -9.89
CA LEU A 232 31.91 -13.28 -10.18
C LEU A 232 32.72 -12.02 -10.54
N GLU A 233 32.44 -11.43 -11.70
CA GLU A 233 33.10 -10.19 -12.16
C GLU A 233 32.61 -8.98 -11.34
N ASP A 234 33.48 -7.99 -11.14
CA ASP A 234 33.19 -6.80 -10.32
C ASP A 234 31.94 -6.03 -10.80
N ASP A 235 31.74 -5.95 -12.12
CA ASP A 235 30.57 -5.30 -12.73
C ASP A 235 29.28 -6.08 -12.43
N GLN A 236 29.35 -7.41 -12.44
CA GLN A 236 28.23 -8.27 -12.11
C GLN A 236 27.91 -8.20 -10.61
N LEU A 237 28.94 -8.15 -9.77
CA LEU A 237 28.84 -8.01 -8.33
C LEU A 237 28.15 -6.69 -7.94
N LEU A 238 28.50 -5.58 -8.59
CA LEU A 238 27.87 -4.28 -8.32
C LEU A 238 26.41 -4.26 -8.78
N ALA A 239 26.13 -4.81 -9.97
CA ALA A 239 24.76 -4.85 -10.50
C ALA A 239 23.82 -5.71 -9.64
N ILE A 240 24.28 -6.85 -9.11
CA ILE A 240 23.44 -7.66 -8.21
C ILE A 240 23.35 -7.05 -6.81
N TYR A 241 24.39 -6.36 -6.34
CA TYR A 241 24.36 -5.70 -5.04
C TYR A 241 23.20 -4.69 -4.95
N ASP A 242 23.03 -3.83 -5.95
CA ASP A 242 21.91 -2.88 -6.01
C ASP A 242 20.54 -3.59 -5.98
N VAL A 243 20.43 -4.73 -6.66
CA VAL A 243 19.22 -5.55 -6.70
C VAL A 243 18.91 -6.20 -5.35
N LEU A 244 19.93 -6.62 -4.60
CA LEU A 244 19.78 -7.30 -3.31
C LEU A 244 19.54 -6.32 -2.16
N VAL A 245 20.15 -5.13 -2.21
CA VAL A 245 19.88 -4.04 -1.27
C VAL A 245 18.45 -3.53 -1.42
N ALA A 246 17.92 -3.50 -2.65
CA ALA A 246 16.54 -3.08 -2.91
C ALA A 246 15.48 -4.14 -2.56
N ASP A 247 15.85 -5.42 -2.42
CA ASP A 247 14.90 -6.52 -2.17
C ASP A 247 15.50 -7.63 -1.29
N ASP A 248 15.24 -7.53 0.03
CA ASP A 248 15.66 -8.50 1.04
C ASP A 248 15.16 -9.93 0.75
N ARG A 249 14.05 -10.10 0.02
CA ARG A 249 13.55 -11.44 -0.37
C ARG A 249 14.44 -12.08 -1.42
N LYS A 250 15.03 -11.29 -2.33
CA LYS A 250 16.03 -11.79 -3.29
C LYS A 250 17.30 -12.19 -2.58
N PHE A 251 17.72 -11.45 -1.54
CA PHE A 251 18.86 -11.85 -0.72
C PHE A 251 18.62 -13.15 0.05
N LYS A 252 17.45 -13.29 0.69
CA LYS A 252 17.05 -14.54 1.36
C LYS A 252 16.95 -15.72 0.38
N SER A 253 16.49 -15.48 -0.84
CA SER A 253 16.47 -16.50 -1.90
C SER A 253 17.88 -16.93 -2.29
N LEU A 254 18.82 -15.99 -2.39
CA LEU A 254 20.22 -16.29 -2.68
C LEU A 254 20.88 -17.10 -1.54
N LEU A 255 20.56 -16.78 -0.28
CA LEU A 255 21.02 -17.52 0.90
C LEU A 255 20.55 -18.98 0.90
N ALA A 256 19.31 -19.24 0.48
CA ALA A 256 18.74 -20.58 0.45
C ALA A 256 19.28 -21.47 -0.68
N LEU A 257 20.04 -20.92 -1.63
CA LEU A 257 20.57 -21.67 -2.76
C LEU A 257 21.90 -22.39 -2.42
N PRO A 258 22.12 -23.60 -2.94
CA PRO A 258 23.43 -24.25 -2.90
C PRO A 258 24.49 -23.39 -3.61
N GLU A 259 25.73 -23.38 -3.08
CA GLU A 259 26.83 -22.54 -3.58
C GLU A 259 27.03 -22.63 -5.10
N ARG A 260 26.97 -23.86 -5.64
CA ARG A 260 27.08 -24.16 -7.08
C ARG A 260 26.04 -23.45 -7.97
N MET A 261 24.93 -22.97 -7.39
CA MET A 261 23.82 -22.35 -8.12
C MET A 261 23.78 -20.83 -7.96
N LYS A 262 24.48 -20.27 -6.97
CA LYS A 262 24.45 -18.84 -6.66
C LYS A 262 24.93 -17.99 -7.85
N LYS A 263 26.07 -18.33 -8.45
CA LYS A 263 26.59 -17.63 -9.65
C LYS A 263 25.58 -17.59 -10.81
N LYS A 264 25.00 -18.75 -11.16
CA LYS A 264 24.02 -18.84 -12.26
C LYS A 264 22.75 -18.04 -11.96
N TRP A 265 22.31 -18.03 -10.70
CA TRP A 265 21.17 -17.25 -10.27
C TRP A 265 21.44 -15.74 -10.35
N VAL A 266 22.63 -15.30 -9.91
CA VAL A 266 23.09 -13.92 -9.99
C VAL A 266 23.10 -13.43 -11.44
N LEU A 267 23.74 -14.18 -12.35
CA LEU A 267 23.78 -13.83 -13.78
C LEU A 267 22.39 -13.73 -14.40
N LYS A 268 21.46 -14.62 -14.03
CA LYS A 268 20.06 -14.54 -14.51
C LYS A 268 19.37 -13.27 -14.03
N LYS A 269 19.69 -12.80 -12.82
CA LYS A 269 19.06 -11.60 -12.23
C LYS A 269 19.63 -10.29 -12.77
N ILE A 270 20.89 -10.25 -13.16
CA ILE A 270 21.50 -9.06 -13.77
C ILE A 270 21.16 -8.95 -15.26
N SER A 271 20.90 -10.07 -15.94
CA SER A 271 20.52 -10.10 -17.36
C SER A 271 19.03 -9.79 -17.63
N THR A 272 18.22 -9.53 -16.59
CA THR A 272 16.79 -9.21 -16.70
C THR A 272 16.58 -7.70 -16.53
#